data_AF-W7E073-F1
#
_entry.id   AF-W7E073-F1
#
_cell.length_a   1.000
_cell.length_b   1.000
_cell.length_c   1.000
_cell.angle_alpha   90.00
_cell.angle_beta   90.00
_cell.angle_gamma   90.00
#
_symmetry.space_group_name_H-M   'P 1'
#
loop_
_entity.id
_entity.type
_entity.pdbx_description
1 polymer ?
#
loop_
_entity_poly.entity_id
_entity_poly.type
_entity_poly.pdbx_seq_one_letter_code
_entity_poly.pdbx_strand_id
1 'polypeptide(L)'
;DLQAIMAIRSPIRIHYTLPATLEVPPRSNTDYLTFMGPMLSAFRAVHFSIISNDESVVDVETRRAVWHCSSRADTDAGEYMNDYVFTLTMSENEKKIDKIVEFVDAAYTTEF
;
A
#
# COMPACT_ATOMS: atom_id res chain seq x y z
N ASP A 1 -3.34 10.91 -5.04
CA ASP A 1 -2.22 11.72 -5.57
C ASP A 1 -0.90 11.02 -5.26
N LEU A 2 -0.03 10.88 -6.26
CA LEU A 2 1.28 10.23 -6.09
C LEU A 2 2.24 11.07 -5.25
N GLN A 3 2.19 12.40 -5.33
CA GLN A 3 3.08 13.26 -4.54
C GLN A 3 2.78 13.12 -3.03
N ALA A 4 1.51 13.13 -2.64
CA ALA A 4 1.06 12.85 -1.28
C ALA A 4 1.50 11.47 -0.77
N ILE A 5 1.38 10.41 -1.60
CA ILE A 5 1.82 9.04 -1.25
C ILE A 5 3.34 8.98 -1.01
N MET A 6 4.13 9.75 -1.76
CA MET A 6 5.58 9.82 -1.54
C MET A 6 5.95 10.73 -0.38
N ALA A 7 5.22 11.81 -0.13
CA ALA A 7 5.50 12.79 0.91
C ALA A 7 5.48 12.20 2.33
N ILE A 8 4.75 11.11 2.57
CA ILE A 8 4.71 10.42 3.88
C ILE A 8 5.89 9.45 4.10
N ARG A 9 6.57 9.00 3.03
CA ARG A 9 7.64 8.01 3.11
C ARG A 9 8.97 8.63 3.53
N SER A 10 9.81 7.88 4.25
CA SER A 10 11.20 8.27 4.46
C SER A 10 12.08 7.95 3.23
N PRO A 11 13.25 8.59 3.05
CA PRO A 11 14.04 8.46 1.83
C PRO A 11 14.53 7.04 1.53
N ILE A 12 14.82 6.24 2.56
CA ILE A 12 15.47 4.91 2.47
C ILE A 12 14.42 3.77 2.45
N ARG A 13 13.12 4.09 2.35
CA ARG A 13 12.02 3.12 2.48
C ARG A 13 12.03 2.05 1.38
N ILE A 14 11.83 0.81 1.82
CA ILE A 14 11.51 -0.35 0.97
C ILE A 14 10.03 -0.68 1.15
N HIS A 15 9.36 -0.95 0.04
CA HIS A 15 7.99 -1.47 -0.02
C HIS A 15 8.03 -2.95 -0.38
N TYR A 16 7.53 -3.80 0.51
CA TYR A 16 7.34 -5.23 0.28
C TYR A 16 5.88 -5.52 -0.06
N THR A 17 5.60 -6.03 -1.25
CA THR A 17 4.28 -6.56 -1.63
C THR A 17 4.27 -8.07 -1.33
N LEU A 18 3.18 -8.57 -0.75
CA LEU A 18 2.91 -9.94 -0.33
C LEU A 18 1.52 -10.37 -0.86
N PRO A 19 1.21 -11.68 -0.93
CA PRO A 19 2.04 -12.84 -0.59
C PRO A 19 3.25 -13.03 -1.52
N ALA A 20 4.27 -13.75 -1.03
CA ALA A 20 5.49 -14.03 -1.78
C ALA A 20 5.26 -14.83 -3.07
N THR A 21 4.10 -15.50 -3.20
CA THR A 21 3.65 -16.20 -4.40
C THR A 21 3.36 -15.28 -5.59
N LEU A 22 3.25 -13.96 -5.38
CA LEU A 22 3.19 -12.97 -6.46
C LEU A 22 4.57 -12.67 -7.07
N GLU A 23 5.66 -13.18 -6.47
CA GLU A 23 7.06 -13.00 -6.90
C GLU A 23 7.51 -11.54 -7.10
N VAL A 24 6.75 -10.57 -6.56
CA VAL A 24 7.04 -9.14 -6.66
C VAL A 24 8.28 -8.79 -5.82
N PRO A 25 9.37 -8.28 -6.43
CA PRO A 25 10.56 -7.88 -5.69
C PRO A 25 10.28 -6.65 -4.81
N PRO A 26 10.97 -6.49 -3.67
CA PRO A 26 10.84 -5.30 -2.84
C PRO A 26 11.24 -4.05 -3.63
N ARG A 27 10.38 -3.03 -3.62
CA ARG A 27 10.58 -1.78 -4.39
C ARG A 27 11.20 -0.70 -3.52
N SER A 28 12.24 -0.02 -4.02
CA SER A 28 12.67 1.26 -3.45
C SER A 28 11.63 2.36 -3.74
N ASN A 29 11.81 3.55 -3.17
CA ASN A 29 10.99 4.71 -3.52
C ASN A 29 11.04 5.06 -5.03
N THR A 30 12.20 4.86 -5.69
CA THR A 30 12.38 5.11 -7.13
C THR A 30 11.63 4.08 -7.98
N ASP A 31 11.72 2.81 -7.62
CA ASP A 31 11.03 1.73 -8.33
C ASP A 31 9.51 1.84 -8.12
N TYR A 32 9.09 2.21 -6.90
CA TYR A 32 7.69 2.43 -6.57
C TYR A 32 7.10 3.62 -7.32
N LEU A 33 7.82 4.74 -7.46
CA LEU A 33 7.42 5.86 -8.33
C LEU A 33 7.24 5.42 -9.78
N THR A 34 8.20 4.67 -10.31
CA THR A 34 8.20 4.17 -11.69
C THR A 34 7.02 3.22 -11.95
N PHE A 35 6.72 2.34 -10.99
CA PHE A 35 5.56 1.44 -11.02
C PHE A 35 4.23 2.20 -10.90
N MET A 36 4.13 3.15 -9.97
CA MET A 36 2.85 3.77 -9.60
C MET A 36 2.37 4.85 -10.54
N GLY A 37 3.26 5.58 -11.21
CA GLY A 37 2.89 6.63 -12.16
C GLY A 37 1.92 6.12 -13.25
N PRO A 38 2.30 5.10 -14.03
CA PRO A 38 1.42 4.49 -15.02
C PRO A 38 0.18 3.86 -14.41
N MET A 39 0.31 3.09 -13.31
CA MET A 39 -0.83 2.42 -12.67
C MET A 39 -1.91 3.41 -12.22
N LEU A 40 -1.55 4.48 -11.51
CA LEU A 40 -2.51 5.50 -11.07
C LEU A 40 -3.17 6.26 -12.23
N SER A 41 -2.58 6.27 -13.43
CA SER A 41 -3.20 6.89 -14.61
C SER A 41 -4.32 6.04 -15.23
N ALA A 42 -4.31 4.72 -15.02
CA ALA A 42 -5.36 3.81 -15.46
C ALA A 42 -6.56 3.73 -14.48
N PHE A 43 -6.42 4.31 -13.29
CA PHE A 43 -7.38 4.23 -12.18
C PHE A 43 -8.11 5.56 -11.99
N ARG A 44 -9.44 5.51 -11.92
CA ARG A 44 -10.31 6.69 -11.72
C ARG A 44 -11.23 6.46 -10.51
N ALA A 45 -11.77 7.55 -9.97
CA ALA A 45 -12.67 7.54 -8.81
C ALA A 45 -12.16 6.67 -7.63
N VAL A 46 -10.83 6.68 -7.41
CA VAL A 46 -10.17 5.82 -6.43
C VAL A 46 -10.68 6.12 -5.02
N HIS A 47 -11.28 5.11 -4.41
CA HIS A 47 -11.61 5.08 -2.99
C HIS A 47 -10.68 4.09 -2.30
N PHE A 48 -10.14 4.48 -1.15
CA PHE A 48 -9.31 3.62 -0.31
C PHE A 48 -9.73 3.87 1.14
N SER A 49 -10.04 2.80 1.88
CA SER A 49 -10.60 2.90 3.23
C SER A 49 -10.02 1.85 4.16
N ILE A 50 -9.94 2.16 5.45
CA ILE A 50 -9.74 1.16 6.50
C ILE A 50 -11.12 0.53 6.74
N ILE A 51 -11.25 -0.79 6.59
CA ILE A 51 -12.54 -1.51 6.63
C ILE A 51 -13.13 -1.44 8.03
N SER A 52 -12.29 -1.63 9.05
CA SER A 52 -12.67 -1.47 10.45
C SER A 52 -11.54 -0.80 11.24
N ASN A 53 -11.86 0.34 11.86
CA ASN A 53 -10.94 1.00 12.79
C ASN A 53 -10.74 0.17 14.08
N ASP A 54 -11.73 -0.64 14.46
CA ASP A 54 -11.67 -1.49 15.67
C ASP A 54 -10.72 -2.68 15.49
N GLU A 55 -10.40 -3.05 14.24
CA GLU A 55 -9.41 -4.09 13.89
C GLU A 55 -7.98 -3.53 13.70
N SER A 56 -7.81 -2.20 13.79
CA SER A 56 -6.50 -1.57 13.61
C SER A 56 -5.60 -1.79 14.83
N VAL A 57 -4.46 -2.45 14.63
CA VAL A 57 -3.48 -2.71 15.70
C VAL A 57 -2.40 -1.65 15.69
N VAL A 58 -2.16 -0.99 16.84
CA VAL A 58 -1.06 -0.03 17.01
C VAL A 58 -0.14 -0.50 18.14
N ASP A 59 1.10 -0.79 17.77
CA ASP A 59 2.20 -1.10 18.67
C ASP A 59 3.13 0.12 18.73
N VAL A 60 3.04 0.85 19.84
CA VAL A 60 3.81 2.09 20.07
C VAL A 60 5.29 1.77 20.32
N GLU A 61 5.61 0.67 21.01
CA GLU A 61 6.98 0.30 21.36
C GLU A 61 7.82 0.01 20.11
N THR A 62 7.24 -0.72 19.15
CA THR A 62 7.90 -1.02 17.86
C THR A 62 7.57 -0.02 16.75
N ARG A 63 6.79 1.03 17.06
CA ARG A 63 6.32 2.07 16.13
C ARG A 63 5.63 1.48 14.89
N ARG A 64 4.76 0.49 15.09
CA ARG A 64 4.06 -0.24 14.03
C ARG A 64 2.56 -0.05 14.10
N ALA A 65 1.94 0.18 12.95
CA ALA A 65 0.50 0.08 12.75
C ALA A 65 0.19 -1.07 11.79
N VAL A 66 -0.90 -1.80 12.04
CA VAL A 66 -1.47 -2.79 11.12
C VAL A 66 -2.91 -2.39 10.82
N TRP A 67 -3.24 -2.25 9.54
CA TRP A 67 -4.56 -1.85 9.05
C TRP A 67 -5.10 -2.86 8.06
N HIS A 68 -6.38 -3.21 8.21
CA HIS A 68 -7.18 -3.94 7.25
C HIS A 68 -7.93 -2.93 6.37
N CYS A 69 -7.65 -2.93 5.07
CA CYS A 69 -8.09 -1.89 4.14
C CYS A 69 -8.74 -2.48 2.90
N SER A 70 -9.64 -1.74 2.27
CA SER A 70 -10.18 -2.03 0.94
C SER A 70 -9.90 -0.87 -0.02
N SER A 71 -9.92 -1.17 -1.31
CA SER A 71 -9.96 -0.14 -2.36
C SER A 71 -10.99 -0.45 -3.44
N ARG A 72 -11.52 0.61 -4.06
CA ARG A 72 -12.37 0.57 -5.25
C ARG A 72 -11.85 1.58 -6.26
N ALA A 73 -11.83 1.25 -7.54
CA ALA A 73 -11.54 2.20 -8.62
C ALA A 73 -12.24 1.81 -9.93
N ASP A 74 -12.52 2.80 -10.78
CA ASP A 74 -12.97 2.56 -12.15
C ASP A 74 -11.75 2.50 -13.08
N THR A 75 -11.63 1.44 -13.87
CA THR A 75 -10.57 1.27 -14.90
C THR A 75 -11.21 1.07 -16.28
N ASP A 76 -10.40 0.93 -17.33
CA ASP A 76 -10.89 0.61 -18.68
C ASP A 76 -11.28 -0.87 -18.84
N ALA A 77 -10.82 -1.75 -17.95
CA ALA A 77 -11.18 -3.17 -17.91
C ALA A 77 -12.47 -3.44 -17.09
N GLY A 78 -12.84 -2.51 -16.21
CA GLY A 78 -13.99 -2.63 -15.31
C GLY A 78 -13.73 -1.99 -13.94
N GLU A 79 -14.60 -2.34 -12.99
CA GLU A 79 -14.50 -1.93 -11.59
C GLU A 79 -13.47 -2.78 -10.84
N TYR A 80 -12.37 -2.16 -10.45
CA TYR A 80 -11.33 -2.75 -9.60
C TYR A 80 -11.77 -2.70 -8.14
N MET A 81 -11.71 -3.83 -7.44
CA MET A 81 -11.97 -3.96 -6.01
C MET A 81 -10.99 -4.92 -5.36
N ASN A 82 -10.29 -4.51 -4.31
CA ASN A 82 -9.26 -5.36 -3.71
C ASN A 82 -9.10 -5.04 -2.21
N ASP A 83 -8.73 -6.05 -1.44
CA ASP A 83 -8.55 -6.00 0.01
C ASP A 83 -7.08 -6.20 0.40
N TYR A 84 -6.68 -5.54 1.49
CA TYR A 84 -5.29 -5.39 1.87
C TYR A 84 -5.08 -5.49 3.37
N VAL A 85 -3.94 -6.04 3.78
CA VAL A 85 -3.38 -5.83 5.12
C VAL A 85 -2.07 -5.07 5.00
N PHE A 86 -2.07 -3.83 5.50
CA PHE A 86 -0.86 -3.01 5.58
C PHE A 86 -0.22 -3.13 6.96
N THR A 87 1.07 -3.48 7.02
CA THR A 87 1.92 -3.21 8.18
C THR A 87 2.83 -2.03 7.86
N LEU A 88 2.71 -0.96 8.65
CA LEU A 88 3.47 0.27 8.51
C LEU A 88 4.40 0.45 9.72
N THR A 89 5.71 0.48 9.50
CA THR A 89 6.67 0.91 10.52
C THR A 89 6.97 2.39 10.35
N MET A 90 6.79 3.21 11.40
CA MET A 90 7.11 4.63 11.45
C MET A 90 8.60 4.87 11.74
N SER A 91 9.11 6.01 11.29
CA SER A 91 10.45 6.48 11.65
C SER A 91 10.57 6.81 13.14
N GLU A 92 11.78 6.87 13.68
CA GLU A 92 12.03 7.16 15.11
C GLU A 92 11.47 8.51 15.57
N ASN A 93 11.37 9.49 14.66
CA ASN A 93 10.76 10.80 14.92
C ASN A 93 9.25 10.85 14.61
N GLU A 94 8.66 9.72 14.21
CA GLU A 94 7.24 9.52 13.90
C GLU A 94 6.66 10.46 12.81
N LYS A 95 7.51 11.19 12.06
CA LYS A 95 7.09 12.12 10.99
C LYS A 95 6.98 11.46 9.62
N LYS A 96 7.59 10.30 9.45
CA LYS A 96 7.63 9.54 8.22
C LYS A 96 7.43 8.06 8.53
N ILE A 97 7.26 7.32 7.45
CA ILE A 97 7.03 5.88 7.49
C ILE A 97 8.34 5.28 6.91
N ASP A 98 9.02 4.33 7.60
CA ASP A 98 10.29 3.63 7.22
C ASP A 98 10.22 2.25 6.48
N LYS A 99 9.38 1.27 6.88
CA LYS A 99 9.04 0.06 6.09
C LYS A 99 7.52 -0.15 5.80
N ILE A 100 7.09 -0.38 4.53
CA ILE A 100 5.72 -0.92 4.21
C ILE A 100 5.86 -2.44 4.03
N VAL A 101 4.96 -3.21 4.63
CA VAL A 101 4.54 -4.51 4.10
C VAL A 101 3.07 -4.41 3.71
N GLU A 102 2.75 -4.71 2.46
CA GLU A 102 1.43 -4.67 1.84
C GLU A 102 1.09 -6.11 1.46
N PHE A 103 0.13 -6.72 2.13
CA PHE A 103 -0.45 -8.00 1.72
C PHE A 103 -1.71 -7.70 0.91
N VAL A 104 -1.77 -8.12 -0.35
CA VAL A 104 -2.92 -7.92 -1.25
C VAL A 104 -3.73 -9.22 -1.40
N ASP A 105 -4.99 -9.15 -1.84
CA ASP A 105 -5.65 -10.33 -2.41
C ASP A 105 -4.95 -10.72 -3.72
N ALA A 106 -4.09 -11.74 -3.64
CA ALA A 106 -3.33 -12.24 -4.77
C ALA A 106 -4.19 -12.92 -5.84
N ALA A 107 -5.32 -13.51 -5.47
CA ALA A 107 -6.21 -14.16 -6.44
C ALA A 107 -6.85 -13.08 -7.32
N TYR A 108 -7.51 -12.10 -6.69
CA TYR A 108 -8.08 -10.96 -7.42
C TYR A 108 -7.03 -10.20 -8.24
N THR A 109 -5.86 -9.91 -7.65
CA THR A 109 -4.76 -9.20 -8.33
C THR A 109 -4.22 -9.94 -9.56
N THR A 110 -4.42 -11.26 -9.66
CA THR A 110 -3.96 -12.08 -10.79
C THR A 110 -5.04 -12.27 -11.85
N GLU A 111 -6.32 -12.21 -11.47
CA GLU A 111 -7.47 -12.43 -12.38
C GLU A 111 -7.96 -11.17 -13.10
N PHE A 112 -7.68 -9.98 -12.56
CA PHE A 112 -8.11 -8.67 -13.08
C PHE A 112 -7.14 -8.05 -14.11
#